data_AF-A0A8S3G5B7-F1
#
_entry.id   AF-A0A8S3G5B7-F1
#
_cell.length_a   1.000
_cell.length_b   1.000
_cell.length_c   1.000
_cell.angle_alpha   90.00
_cell.angle_beta   90.00
_cell.angle_gamma   90.00
#
_symmetry.space_group_name_H-M   'P 1'
#
loop_
_entity.id
_entity.type
_entity.pdbx_description
1 polymer ?
#
loop_
_entity_poly.entity_id
_entity_poly.type
_entity_poly.pdbx_seq_one_letter_code
_entity_poly.pdbx_strand_id
1 'polypeptide(L)'
;MTIYKSQGGTYEKVVVNLKKGTTRSELYVACSRSIKASGLYLIGDFVPPKPPEHNDSVTMMFKTMRSERMIKFSLEFTEESQGERFSVIFHNVQSLNKNILDVKSDKTFLSASMISLVETWTKPSDSLEIEGFKIVHRRDCNDIRKPFGQITYLKNHL
;
A
#
# COMPACT_ATOMS: atom_id res chain seq x y z
N MET A 1 -7.34 -22.11 1.61
CA MET A 1 -7.34 -20.72 1.13
C MET A 1 -7.70 -20.71 -0.35
N THR A 2 -8.47 -19.73 -0.84
CA THR A 2 -8.77 -19.59 -2.28
C THR A 2 -7.65 -18.79 -2.97
N ILE A 3 -7.49 -18.94 -4.28
CA ILE A 3 -6.49 -18.21 -5.06
C ILE A 3 -6.66 -16.70 -4.88
N TYR A 4 -7.89 -16.20 -4.98
CA TYR A 4 -8.21 -14.78 -4.77
C TYR A 4 -7.77 -14.27 -3.39
N LYS A 5 -8.06 -15.00 -2.31
CA LYS A 5 -7.65 -14.61 -0.95
C LYS A 5 -6.15 -14.75 -0.69
N SER A 6 -5.44 -15.52 -1.53
CA SER A 6 -3.98 -15.64 -1.45
C SER A 6 -3.25 -14.48 -2.14
N GLN A 7 -3.95 -13.63 -2.89
CA GLN A 7 -3.34 -12.52 -3.61
C GLN A 7 -2.66 -11.54 -2.62
N GLY A 8 -1.39 -11.20 -2.89
CA GLY A 8 -0.54 -10.40 -2.01
C GLY A 8 0.20 -11.20 -0.92
N GLY A 9 -0.16 -12.47 -0.68
CA GLY A 9 0.51 -13.32 0.29
C GLY A 9 1.78 -13.99 -0.25
N THR A 10 2.69 -14.31 0.66
CA THR A 10 3.97 -14.99 0.38
C THR A 10 4.15 -16.14 1.37
N TYR A 11 4.46 -17.33 0.89
CA TYR A 11 4.52 -18.55 1.71
C TYR A 11 5.74 -19.40 1.35
N GLU A 12 6.29 -20.10 2.35
CA GLU A 12 7.43 -21.00 2.14
C GLU A 12 7.07 -22.26 1.37
N LYS A 13 5.88 -22.81 1.63
CA LYS A 13 5.35 -24.01 0.97
C LYS A 13 3.93 -23.77 0.50
N VAL A 14 3.66 -24.07 -0.77
CA VAL A 14 2.36 -23.88 -1.42
C VAL A 14 2.00 -25.13 -2.18
N VAL A 15 0.79 -25.63 -1.96
CA VAL A 15 0.21 -26.72 -2.74
C VAL A 15 -0.91 -26.13 -3.59
N VAL A 16 -0.78 -26.22 -4.91
CA VAL A 16 -1.79 -25.74 -5.87
C VAL A 16 -2.52 -26.95 -6.45
N ASN A 17 -3.81 -27.05 -6.15
CA ASN A 17 -4.68 -28.04 -6.77
C ASN A 17 -5.18 -27.52 -8.13
N LEU A 18 -4.69 -28.12 -9.21
CA LEU A 18 -4.98 -27.73 -10.58
C LEU A 18 -6.37 -28.23 -10.99
N LYS A 19 -7.33 -27.30 -11.10
CA LYS A 19 -8.69 -27.60 -11.54
C LYS A 19 -8.85 -27.30 -13.02
N LYS A 20 -9.70 -28.08 -13.72
CA LYS A 20 -10.15 -27.74 -15.07
C LYS A 20 -10.79 -26.34 -15.05
N GLY A 21 -10.43 -25.51 -16.02
CA GLY A 21 -10.94 -24.13 -16.13
C GLY A 21 -10.16 -23.09 -15.31
N THR A 22 -9.09 -23.47 -14.60
CA THR A 22 -8.20 -22.48 -13.97
C THR A 22 -7.61 -21.57 -15.04
N THR A 23 -7.83 -20.27 -14.93
CA THR A 23 -7.33 -19.29 -15.88
C THR A 23 -5.82 -19.11 -15.74
N ARG A 24 -5.18 -18.59 -16.79
CA ARG A 24 -3.74 -18.24 -16.77
C ARG A 24 -3.41 -17.32 -15.59
N SER A 25 -4.26 -16.32 -15.33
CA SER A 25 -4.05 -15.34 -14.25
C SER A 25 -4.16 -15.98 -12.88
N GLU A 26 -5.12 -16.87 -12.65
CA GLU A 26 -5.26 -17.61 -11.39
C GLU A 26 -4.06 -18.54 -11.14
N LEU A 27 -3.60 -19.24 -12.18
CA LEU A 27 -2.43 -20.09 -12.09
C LEU A 27 -1.16 -19.29 -11.77
N TYR A 28 -0.99 -18.13 -12.43
CA TYR A 28 0.10 -17.20 -12.12
C TYR A 28 0.04 -16.74 -10.66
N VAL A 29 -1.13 -16.30 -10.18
CA VAL A 29 -1.30 -15.86 -8.80
C VAL A 29 -0.96 -17.00 -7.84
N ALA A 30 -1.53 -18.19 -8.03
CA ALA A 30 -1.33 -19.33 -7.14
C ALA A 30 0.14 -19.78 -7.07
N CYS A 31 0.80 -19.93 -8.22
CA CYS A 31 2.19 -20.39 -8.28
C CYS A 31 3.18 -19.35 -7.75
N SER A 32 2.91 -18.06 -7.97
CA SER A 32 3.78 -16.96 -7.49
C SER A 32 3.64 -16.68 -5.98
N ARG A 33 2.82 -17.44 -5.24
CA ARG A 33 2.74 -17.35 -3.78
C ARG A 33 3.91 -18.03 -3.08
N SER A 34 4.55 -19.00 -3.73
CA SER A 34 5.72 -19.69 -3.18
C SER A 34 6.96 -18.83 -3.36
N ILE A 35 7.77 -18.70 -2.31
CA ILE A 35 9.05 -17.96 -2.37
C ILE A 35 10.04 -18.67 -3.32
N LYS A 36 10.05 -20.01 -3.30
CA LYS A 36 11.00 -20.84 -4.05
C LYS A 36 10.26 -21.91 -4.84
N ALA A 37 10.82 -22.30 -5.98
CA ALA A 37 10.28 -23.41 -6.78
C ALA A 37 10.21 -24.73 -5.97
N SER A 38 11.21 -25.00 -5.13
CA SER A 38 11.23 -26.20 -4.26
C SER A 38 10.12 -26.24 -3.20
N GLY A 39 9.48 -25.10 -2.92
CA GLY A 39 8.33 -24.99 -2.03
C GLY A 39 6.99 -25.07 -2.74
N LEU A 40 6.96 -25.11 -4.08
CA LEU A 40 5.75 -25.18 -4.88
C LEU A 40 5.46 -26.63 -5.27
N TYR A 41 4.27 -27.11 -4.92
CA TYR A 41 3.78 -28.43 -5.27
C TYR A 41 2.50 -28.28 -6.09
N LEU A 42 2.45 -28.93 -7.25
CA LEU A 42 1.27 -28.96 -8.11
C LEU A 42 0.59 -30.32 -7.97
N ILE A 43 -0.71 -30.32 -7.69
CA ILE A 43 -1.53 -31.53 -7.65
C ILE A 43 -2.46 -31.51 -8.86
N GLY A 44 -2.42 -32.60 -9.65
CA GLY A 44 -3.16 -32.74 -10.91
C GLY A 44 -2.27 -32.58 -12.13
N ASP A 45 -2.87 -32.65 -13.31
CA ASP A 45 -2.15 -32.58 -14.58
C ASP A 45 -1.84 -31.12 -14.94
N PHE A 46 -0.55 -30.75 -14.88
CA PHE A 46 -0.11 -29.44 -15.31
C PHE A 46 -0.03 -29.36 -16.83
N VAL A 47 -0.88 -28.51 -17.40
CA VAL A 47 -0.80 -28.09 -18.79
C VAL A 47 -0.39 -26.63 -18.81
N PRO A 48 0.77 -26.27 -19.41
CA PRO A 48 1.18 -24.88 -19.53
C PRO A 48 0.10 -24.05 -20.22
N PRO A 49 -0.26 -22.86 -19.68
CA PRO A 49 -1.23 -22.00 -20.34
C PRO A 49 -0.68 -21.50 -21.68
N LYS A 50 -1.57 -21.30 -22.66
CA LYS A 50 -1.18 -20.73 -23.95
C LYS A 50 -0.55 -19.34 -23.75
N PRO A 51 0.41 -18.96 -24.61
CA PRO A 51 0.94 -17.60 -24.63
C PRO A 51 -0.18 -16.55 -24.74
N PRO A 52 0.03 -15.32 -24.25
CA PRO A 52 -0.87 -14.21 -24.55
C PRO A 52 -1.09 -14.04 -26.04
N GLU A 53 -2.32 -13.67 -26.41
CA GLU A 53 -2.63 -13.27 -27.78
C GLU A 53 -1.86 -12.00 -28.16
N HIS A 54 -1.66 -11.78 -29.46
CA HIS A 54 -0.93 -10.61 -29.96
C HIS A 54 -1.53 -9.28 -29.47
N ASN A 55 -2.86 -9.21 -29.34
CA ASN A 55 -3.60 -8.02 -28.88
C ASN A 55 -4.01 -8.12 -27.40
N ASP A 56 -3.34 -8.96 -26.61
CA ASP A 56 -3.55 -9.04 -25.16
C ASP A 56 -3.24 -7.68 -24.52
N SER A 57 -4.27 -7.08 -23.91
CA SER A 57 -4.21 -5.70 -23.39
C SER A 57 -3.12 -5.51 -22.34
N VAL A 58 -2.88 -6.53 -21.52
CA VAL A 58 -1.83 -6.52 -20.48
C VAL A 58 -0.45 -6.51 -21.13
N THR A 59 -0.23 -7.36 -22.14
CA THR A 59 1.02 -7.46 -22.89
C THR A 59 1.34 -6.15 -23.63
N MET A 60 0.33 -5.57 -24.31
CA MET A 60 0.46 -4.28 -24.97
C MET A 60 0.80 -3.17 -23.97
N MET A 61 0.10 -3.11 -22.84
CA MET A 61 0.38 -2.12 -21.80
C MET A 61 1.79 -2.26 -21.24
N PHE A 62 2.26 -3.48 -20.98
CA PHE A 62 3.64 -3.72 -20.56
C PHE A 62 4.67 -3.27 -21.61
N LYS A 63 4.39 -3.46 -22.90
CA LYS A 63 5.24 -2.96 -23.99
C LYS A 63 5.29 -1.43 -23.96
N THR A 64 4.13 -0.77 -23.96
CA THR A 64 4.01 0.70 -23.90
C THR A 64 4.67 1.28 -22.65
N MET A 65 4.50 0.64 -21.48
CA MET A 65 5.16 1.08 -20.23
C MET A 65 6.69 1.04 -20.33
N ARG A 66 7.25 0.01 -20.99
CA ARG A 66 8.69 -0.14 -21.14
C ARG A 66 9.29 0.73 -22.24
N SER A 67 8.55 1.05 -23.31
CA SER A 67 9.06 1.82 -24.45
C SER A 67 8.77 3.32 -24.37
N GLU A 68 7.56 3.70 -23.97
CA GLU A 68 7.03 5.06 -24.15
C GLU A 68 6.69 5.75 -22.84
N ARG A 69 6.34 4.97 -21.80
CA ARG A 69 5.91 5.49 -20.50
C ARG A 69 6.85 5.08 -19.38
N MET A 70 8.14 5.03 -19.67
CA MET A 70 9.13 4.89 -18.60
C MET A 70 8.95 6.07 -17.66
N ILE A 71 8.69 5.77 -16.40
CA ILE A 71 8.64 6.77 -15.35
C ILE A 71 10.02 7.40 -15.30
N LYS A 72 10.10 8.69 -15.63
CA LYS A 72 11.31 9.46 -15.32
C LYS A 72 11.41 9.46 -13.81
N PHE A 73 12.51 8.93 -13.31
CA PHE A 73 12.81 9.02 -11.90
C PHE A 73 12.92 10.51 -11.55
N SER A 74 11.90 11.02 -10.86
CA SER A 74 11.87 12.34 -10.29
C SER A 74 11.71 12.17 -8.78
N LEU A 75 12.71 12.62 -8.04
CA LEU A 75 12.65 12.78 -6.60
C LEU A 75 12.46 14.28 -6.35
N GLU A 76 11.21 14.70 -6.19
CA GLU A 76 10.86 16.04 -5.74
C GLU A 76 10.36 15.91 -4.31
N PHE A 77 11.09 16.47 -3.35
CA PHE A 77 10.65 16.49 -1.97
C PHE A 77 9.63 17.61 -1.79
N THR A 78 8.55 17.34 -1.05
CA THR A 78 7.49 18.34 -0.81
C THR A 78 8.03 19.62 -0.16
N GLU A 79 9.10 19.50 0.63
CA GLU A 79 9.85 20.62 1.23
C GLU A 79 10.51 21.56 0.22
N GLU A 80 10.90 21.04 -0.95
CA GLU A 80 11.60 21.77 -2.00
C GLU A 80 10.63 22.50 -2.93
N SER A 81 9.37 22.06 -2.96
CA SER A 81 8.29 22.73 -3.68
C SER A 81 7.75 23.95 -2.89
N GLN A 82 8.57 25.00 -2.74
CA GLN A 82 8.24 26.24 -2.01
C GLN A 82 7.24 27.18 -2.74
N GLY A 83 6.29 26.63 -3.50
CA GLY A 83 5.18 27.42 -4.01
C GLY A 83 4.10 27.62 -2.93
N GLU A 84 3.36 28.73 -3.00
CA GLU A 84 2.10 28.94 -2.24
C GLU A 84 1.01 27.95 -2.71
N ARG A 85 1.19 26.66 -2.43
CA ARG A 85 0.24 25.60 -2.78
C ARG A 85 -0.18 24.88 -1.51
N PHE A 86 -1.49 24.79 -1.32
CA PHE A 86 -2.05 23.99 -0.25
C PHE A 86 -1.77 22.50 -0.50
N SER A 87 -0.94 21.89 0.34
CA SER A 87 -0.52 20.50 0.20
C SER A 87 -1.17 19.61 1.27
N VAL A 88 -1.63 18.45 0.84
CA VAL A 88 -2.30 17.47 1.71
C VAL A 88 -1.54 16.16 1.68
N ILE A 89 -1.15 15.67 2.85
CA ILE A 89 -0.66 14.31 3.02
C ILE A 89 -1.80 13.45 3.56
N PHE A 90 -2.14 12.39 2.85
CA PHE A 90 -3.04 11.34 3.31
C PHE A 90 -2.26 10.04 3.42
N HIS A 91 -2.03 9.56 4.66
CA HIS A 91 -1.16 8.42 4.88
C HIS A 91 -1.70 7.47 5.94
N ASN A 92 -1.45 6.17 5.74
CA ASN A 92 -1.76 5.15 6.73
C ASN A 92 -0.61 5.06 7.74
N VAL A 93 -0.88 5.32 9.02
CA VAL A 93 0.09 5.16 10.10
C VAL A 93 -0.49 4.22 11.14
N GLN A 94 -0.23 2.93 10.96
CA GLN A 94 -0.64 1.89 11.88
C GLN A 94 -0.10 2.16 13.27
N SER A 95 -0.98 2.28 14.26
CA SER A 95 -0.60 2.57 15.65
C SER A 95 0.20 3.87 15.79
N LEU A 96 -0.39 5.01 15.40
CA LEU A 96 0.23 6.34 15.48
C LEU A 96 0.87 6.64 16.85
N ASN A 97 0.25 6.22 17.96
CA ASN A 97 0.84 6.42 19.30
C ASN A 97 2.27 5.84 19.45
N LYS A 98 2.63 4.80 18.69
CA LYS A 98 3.97 4.22 18.69
C LYS A 98 4.94 4.93 17.73
N ASN A 99 4.41 5.54 16.67
CA ASN A 99 5.19 6.11 15.55
C ASN A 99 5.07 7.63 15.48
N ILE A 100 4.50 8.29 16.50
CA ILE A 100 4.28 9.74 16.49
C ILE A 100 5.60 10.51 16.45
N LEU A 101 6.66 9.96 17.05
CA LEU A 101 8.00 10.57 16.99
C LEU A 101 8.55 10.57 15.57
N ASP A 102 8.31 9.50 14.80
CA ASP A 102 8.72 9.44 13.40
C ASP A 102 8.01 10.53 12.59
N VAL A 103 6.68 10.65 12.74
CA VAL A 103 5.88 11.70 12.10
C VAL A 103 6.35 13.11 12.49
N LYS A 104 6.73 13.32 13.76
CA LYS A 104 7.26 14.60 14.25
C LYS A 104 8.66 14.92 13.73
N SER A 105 9.45 13.91 13.37
CA SER A 105 10.81 14.09 12.86
C SER A 105 10.88 14.16 11.33
N ASP A 106 9.83 13.70 10.66
CA ASP A 106 9.77 13.61 9.21
C ASP A 106 9.40 14.97 8.60
N LYS A 107 10.36 15.55 7.90
CA LYS A 107 10.22 16.86 7.29
C LYS A 107 9.20 16.90 6.15
N THR A 108 8.94 15.77 5.48
CA THR A 108 7.90 15.69 4.44
C THR A 108 6.53 15.88 5.07
N PHE A 109 6.23 15.20 6.18
CA PHE A 109 5.01 15.45 6.96
C PHE A 109 4.91 16.91 7.39
N LEU A 110 5.98 17.45 7.98
CA LEU A 110 5.98 18.82 8.51
C LEU A 110 5.92 19.91 7.41
N SER A 111 6.30 19.59 6.17
CA SER A 111 6.19 20.53 5.05
C SER A 111 4.74 20.78 4.62
N ALA A 112 3.84 19.81 4.86
CA ALA A 112 2.47 19.88 4.37
C ALA A 112 1.62 20.97 5.03
N SER A 113 0.64 21.51 4.29
CA SER A 113 -0.40 22.38 4.85
C SER A 113 -1.38 21.60 5.73
N MET A 114 -1.65 20.35 5.37
CA MET A 114 -2.58 19.46 6.06
C MET A 114 -2.06 18.03 6.06
N ILE A 115 -2.17 17.36 7.20
CA ILE A 115 -1.76 15.96 7.38
C ILE A 115 -2.98 15.18 7.87
N SER A 116 -3.42 14.18 7.12
CA SER A 116 -4.50 13.27 7.50
C SER A 116 -3.98 11.85 7.62
N LEU A 117 -3.92 11.34 8.84
CA LEU A 117 -3.44 10.01 9.15
C LEU A 117 -4.61 9.07 9.40
N VAL A 118 -4.61 7.89 8.79
CA VAL A 118 -5.62 6.85 8.95
C VAL A 118 -5.02 5.59 9.56
N GLU A 119 -5.87 4.68 10.06
CA GLU A 119 -5.45 3.47 10.78
C GLU A 119 -4.60 3.81 12.01
N THR A 120 -4.93 4.91 12.70
CA THR A 120 -4.10 5.48 13.77
C THR A 120 -4.13 4.63 15.04
N TRP A 121 -5.21 3.88 15.26
CA TRP A 121 -5.46 3.03 16.43
C TRP A 121 -5.37 3.82 17.76
N THR A 122 -5.67 5.11 17.70
CA THR A 122 -5.51 6.07 18.79
C THR A 122 -6.68 5.97 19.78
N LYS A 123 -6.44 6.41 21.01
CA LYS A 123 -7.44 6.56 22.08
C LYS A 123 -7.53 8.04 22.46
N PRO A 124 -8.65 8.51 23.05
CA PRO A 124 -8.76 9.90 23.49
C PRO A 124 -7.67 10.34 24.48
N SER A 125 -7.12 9.40 25.25
CA SER A 125 -6.04 9.63 26.21
C SER A 125 -4.66 9.88 25.60
N ASP A 126 -4.48 9.63 24.30
CA ASP A 126 -3.17 9.76 23.66
C ASP A 126 -2.85 11.23 23.38
N SER A 127 -1.63 11.65 23.78
CA SER A 127 -1.03 12.94 23.42
C SER A 127 -0.36 12.81 22.05
N LEU A 128 -0.89 13.53 21.07
CA LEU A 128 -0.56 13.38 19.65
C LEU A 128 -0.33 14.75 18.98
N GLU A 129 0.00 15.77 19.76
CA GLU A 129 0.19 17.13 19.29
C GLU A 129 1.47 17.22 18.45
N ILE A 130 1.40 17.85 17.28
CA ILE A 130 2.55 18.14 16.41
C ILE A 130 2.78 19.66 16.44
N GLU A 131 4.02 20.08 16.71
CA GLU A 131 4.39 21.49 16.77
C GLU A 131 4.09 22.20 15.44
N GLY A 132 3.49 23.39 15.51
CA GLY A 132 3.09 24.16 14.33
C GLY A 132 1.78 23.71 13.66
N PHE A 133 1.12 22.68 14.19
CA PHE A 133 -0.15 22.17 13.69
C PHE A 133 -1.24 22.15 14.78
N LYS A 134 -2.49 22.26 14.34
CA LYS A 134 -3.69 22.05 15.16
C LYS A 134 -4.46 20.81 14.69
N ILE A 135 -5.02 20.06 15.62
CA ILE A 135 -5.91 18.93 15.30
C ILE A 135 -7.28 19.49 14.92
N VAL A 136 -7.71 19.29 13.67
CA VAL A 136 -9.02 19.73 13.16
C VAL A 136 -10.03 18.58 13.08
N HIS A 137 -9.56 17.34 13.08
CA HIS A 137 -10.40 16.16 13.17
C HIS A 137 -9.68 15.05 13.94
N ARG A 138 -10.41 14.33 14.79
CA ARG A 138 -9.91 13.15 15.50
C ARG A 138 -11.04 12.14 15.69
N ARG A 139 -10.77 10.91 15.30
CA ARG A 139 -11.65 9.75 15.49
C ARG A 139 -10.80 8.63 16.09
N ASP A 140 -11.11 8.28 17.33
CA ASP A 140 -10.37 7.30 18.10
C ASP A 140 -11.10 5.96 18.20
N CYS A 141 -10.37 4.94 18.65
CA CYS A 141 -10.95 3.69 19.11
C CYS A 141 -11.63 3.90 20.47
N ASN A 142 -12.81 3.32 20.66
CA ASN A 142 -13.55 3.43 21.92
C ASN A 142 -12.79 2.78 23.10
N ASP A 143 -12.38 1.50 22.96
CA ASP A 143 -11.80 0.73 24.08
C ASP A 143 -10.54 -0.05 23.70
N ILE A 144 -10.59 -0.77 22.57
CA ILE A 144 -9.52 -1.63 22.10
C ILE A 144 -8.89 -0.99 20.86
N ARG A 145 -7.56 -0.82 20.89
CA ARG A 145 -6.80 -0.38 19.73
C ARG A 145 -6.94 -1.44 18.63
N LYS A 146 -7.46 -1.04 17.49
CA LYS A 146 -7.72 -1.91 16.33
C LYS A 146 -7.49 -1.12 15.05
N PRO A 147 -7.35 -1.79 13.89
CA PRO A 147 -7.39 -1.21 12.54
C PRO A 147 -8.56 -0.26 12.28
N PHE A 148 -8.42 0.96 12.80
CA PHE A 148 -9.42 2.01 12.85
C PHE A 148 -8.79 3.32 13.31
N GLY A 149 -9.47 4.43 13.01
CA GLY A 149 -9.16 5.74 13.55
C GLY A 149 -8.53 6.65 12.51
N GLN A 150 -8.69 7.95 12.76
CA GLN A 150 -8.20 9.00 11.90
C GLN A 150 -7.84 10.22 12.75
N ILE A 151 -6.75 10.89 12.41
CA ILE A 151 -6.44 12.20 12.96
C ILE A 151 -6.00 13.11 11.82
N THR A 152 -6.47 14.35 11.84
CA THR A 152 -6.16 15.35 10.83
C THR A 152 -5.63 16.60 11.49
N TYR A 153 -4.46 17.01 11.03
CA TYR A 153 -3.73 18.20 11.44
C TYR A 153 -3.78 19.25 10.33
N LEU A 154 -3.92 20.51 10.72
CA LEU A 154 -3.82 21.68 9.84
C LEU A 154 -2.71 22.59 10.36
N LYS A 155 -1.85 23.09 9.46
CA LYS A 155 -0.76 24.00 9.84
C LYS A 155 -1.33 25.33 10.34
N ASN A 156 -0.73 25.90 11.38
CA ASN A 156 -1.25 27.09 12.06
C ASN A 156 -1.15 28.38 11.22
N HIS A 157 -0.15 28.46 10.35
CA HIS A 157 0.07 29.57 9.42
C HIS A 157 0.10 29.00 8.01
N LEU A 158 -0.95 29.30 7.23
CA LEU A 158 -1.02 29.04 5.80
C LEU A 158 -0.49 30.25 5.05
#